data_AF-A0A257MEV6-F1
#
_entry.id   AF-A0A257MEV6-F1
#
_cell.length_a   1.000
_cell.length_b   1.000
_cell.length_c   1.000
_cell.angle_alpha   90.00
_cell.angle_beta   90.00
_cell.angle_gamma   90.00
#
_symmetry.space_group_name_H-M   'P 1'
#
loop_
_entity.id
_entity.type
_entity.pdbx_description
1 polymer ?
#
loop_
_entity_poly.entity_id
_entity_poly.type
_entity_poly.pdbx_seq_one_letter_code
_entity_poly.pdbx_strand_id
1 'polypeptide(L)'
;MKKLNRKDMKILRKLTPCPEPESSGGLLTSISSYYITDREDFQSRLEKLSDKDLKYLAERAMDGSECLLCIAPECAETFLDAVERRLAKETAGRLREIFESSTTGGQE
;
A
#
# COMPACT_ATOMS: atom_id res chain seq x y z
N MET A 1 -4.69 -12.79 12.65
CA MET A 1 -4.18 -13.27 11.35
C MET A 1 -5.10 -12.76 10.24
N LYS A 2 -4.68 -11.77 9.44
CA LYS A 2 -5.47 -11.26 8.30
C LYS A 2 -5.42 -12.28 7.16
N LYS A 3 -6.57 -12.85 6.77
CA LYS A 3 -6.67 -13.70 5.58
C LYS A 3 -6.74 -12.82 4.34
N LEU A 4 -5.80 -12.98 3.42
CA LEU A 4 -5.83 -12.36 2.10
C LEU A 4 -7.03 -12.90 1.31
N ASN A 5 -7.85 -12.01 0.75
CA ASN A 5 -9.03 -12.39 -0.03
C ASN A 5 -8.65 -12.64 -1.51
N ARG A 6 -9.56 -13.22 -2.31
CA ARG A 6 -9.34 -13.52 -3.74
C ARG A 6 -8.87 -12.31 -4.57
N LYS A 7 -9.35 -11.10 -4.23
CA LYS A 7 -8.89 -9.85 -4.87
C LYS A 7 -7.45 -9.52 -4.50
N ASP A 8 -7.08 -9.69 -3.24
CA ASP A 8 -5.74 -9.45 -2.74
C ASP A 8 -4.71 -10.33 -3.48
N MET A 9 -5.01 -11.63 -3.62
CA MET A 9 -4.16 -12.54 -4.41
C MET A 9 -4.03 -12.13 -5.88
N LYS A 10 -5.07 -11.54 -6.46
CA LYS A 10 -5.08 -11.11 -7.87
C LYS A 10 -4.20 -9.88 -8.08
N ILE A 11 -4.20 -8.95 -7.12
CA ILE A 11 -3.33 -7.77 -7.09
C ILE A 11 -1.88 -8.22 -6.84
N LEU A 12 -1.65 -9.10 -5.87
CA LEU A 12 -0.33 -9.66 -5.58
C LEU A 12 0.31 -10.29 -6.83
N ARG A 13 -0.48 -11.09 -7.57
CA ARG A 13 -0.04 -11.76 -8.81
C ARG A 13 0.25 -10.82 -9.98
N LYS A 14 -0.34 -9.61 -9.99
CA LYS A 14 0.01 -8.56 -10.96
C LYS A 14 1.30 -7.83 -10.55
N LEU A 15 1.53 -7.73 -9.25
CA LEU A 15 2.66 -7.01 -8.67
C LEU A 15 3.93 -7.87 -8.58
N THR A 16 3.84 -9.21 -8.60
CA THR A 16 5.00 -10.11 -8.50
C THR A 16 4.98 -11.23 -9.56
N PRO A 17 6.15 -11.63 -10.09
CA PRO A 17 6.26 -12.78 -11.00
C PRO A 17 6.11 -14.14 -10.30
N CYS A 18 6.25 -14.22 -8.96
CA CYS A 18 6.13 -15.47 -8.20
C CYS A 18 5.23 -15.28 -6.96
N PRO A 19 4.05 -15.93 -6.88
CA PRO A 19 3.13 -15.78 -5.77
C PRO A 19 3.29 -16.91 -4.74
N GLU A 20 4.34 -16.89 -3.92
CA GLU A 20 4.40 -17.75 -2.73
C GLU A 20 4.20 -16.87 -1.48
N PRO A 21 3.04 -16.98 -0.80
CA PRO A 21 2.77 -16.19 0.39
C PRO A 21 3.39 -16.88 1.60
N GLU A 22 4.61 -16.47 1.99
CA GLU A 22 5.08 -16.77 3.33
C GLU A 22 4.22 -15.97 4.33
N SER A 23 3.53 -16.73 5.16
CA SER A 23 2.39 -16.33 5.97
C SER A 23 2.81 -15.38 7.10
N SER A 24 2.96 -14.08 6.85
CA SER A 24 3.01 -13.05 7.91
C SER A 24 2.80 -11.63 7.36
N GLY A 25 1.58 -11.09 7.52
CA GLY A 25 1.30 -9.66 7.35
C GLY A 25 0.33 -9.30 6.23
N GLY A 26 -0.16 -8.06 6.23
CA GLY A 26 -1.09 -7.53 5.22
C GLY A 26 -0.50 -7.55 3.81
N LEU A 27 -1.31 -7.18 2.81
CA LEU A 27 -0.88 -7.24 1.40
C LEU A 27 0.35 -6.33 1.16
N LEU A 28 0.43 -5.16 1.80
CA LEU A 28 1.55 -4.22 1.79
C LEU A 28 2.74 -4.81 2.55
N THR A 29 2.52 -5.54 3.64
CA THR A 29 3.60 -6.24 4.35
C THR A 29 4.21 -7.33 3.48
N SER A 30 3.39 -8.12 2.78
CA SER A 30 3.89 -9.14 1.83
C SER A 30 4.61 -8.51 0.63
N ILE A 31 4.16 -7.33 0.19
CA ILE A 31 4.82 -6.60 -0.91
C ILE A 31 6.15 -5.98 -0.43
N SER A 32 6.18 -5.36 0.75
CA SER A 32 7.37 -4.71 1.32
C SER A 32 8.42 -5.71 1.79
N SER A 33 7.99 -6.79 2.46
CA SER A 33 8.89 -7.75 3.10
C SER A 33 9.55 -8.72 2.12
N TYR A 34 9.01 -8.85 0.90
CA TYR A 34 9.53 -9.81 -0.09
C TYR A 34 10.09 -9.18 -1.37
N TYR A 35 9.74 -7.94 -1.73
CA TYR A 35 10.02 -7.50 -3.10
C TYR A 35 10.29 -6.02 -3.34
N ILE A 36 10.11 -5.13 -2.35
CA ILE A 36 10.24 -3.69 -2.55
C ILE A 36 11.18 -3.12 -1.51
N THR A 37 12.46 -3.11 -1.85
CA THR A 37 13.53 -2.43 -1.11
C THR A 37 13.84 -1.04 -1.66
N ASP A 38 13.24 -0.67 -2.79
CA ASP A 38 13.62 0.53 -3.53
C ASP A 38 12.39 1.34 -3.97
N ARG A 39 12.44 2.66 -3.75
CA ARG A 39 11.38 3.62 -4.06
C ARG A 39 10.99 3.55 -5.54
N GLU A 40 11.98 3.40 -6.42
CA GLU A 40 11.74 3.36 -7.87
C GLU A 40 10.99 2.09 -8.30
N ASP A 41 11.30 0.94 -7.69
CA ASP A 41 10.58 -0.31 -7.94
C ASP A 41 9.13 -0.22 -7.44
N PHE A 42 8.91 0.39 -6.27
CA PHE A 42 7.57 0.66 -5.74
C PHE A 42 6.75 1.51 -6.69
N GLN A 43 7.34 2.61 -7.18
CA GLN A 43 6.69 3.51 -8.12
C GLN A 43 6.34 2.78 -9.43
N SER A 44 7.29 2.05 -10.02
CA SER A 44 7.06 1.32 -11.27
C SER A 44 5.93 0.28 -11.13
N ARG A 45 5.82 -0.37 -9.97
CA ARG A 45 4.74 -1.30 -9.69
C ARG A 45 3.40 -0.63 -9.44
N LEU A 46 3.39 0.53 -8.78
CA LEU A 46 2.18 1.36 -8.65
C LEU A 46 1.65 1.80 -10.01
N GLU A 47 2.53 2.16 -10.94
CA GLU A 47 2.12 2.56 -12.30
C GLU A 47 1.44 1.42 -13.08
N LYS A 48 1.85 0.17 -12.84
CA LYS A 48 1.23 -1.04 -13.41
C LYS A 48 -0.17 -1.32 -12.86
N LEU A 49 -0.54 -0.72 -11.72
CA LEU A 49 -1.89 -0.85 -11.18
C LEU A 49 -2.86 0.04 -11.97
N SER A 50 -4.05 -0.51 -12.23
CA SER A 50 -5.17 0.27 -12.75
C SER A 50 -5.76 1.15 -11.64
N ASP A 51 -6.44 2.22 -12.00
CA ASP A 51 -7.04 3.17 -11.04
C ASP A 51 -7.98 2.47 -10.04
N LYS A 52 -8.66 1.40 -10.47
CA LYS A 52 -9.50 0.54 -9.60
C LYS A 52 -8.69 -0.22 -8.55
N ASP A 53 -7.54 -0.76 -8.94
CA ASP A 53 -6.67 -1.52 -8.02
C ASP A 53 -5.99 -0.55 -7.04
N LEU A 54 -5.56 0.63 -7.51
CA LEU A 54 -5.02 1.70 -6.67
C LEU A 54 -6.06 2.21 -5.67
N LYS A 55 -7.31 2.42 -6.11
CA LYS A 55 -8.41 2.83 -5.23
C LYS A 55 -8.68 1.78 -4.16
N TYR A 56 -8.68 0.51 -4.53
CA TYR A 56 -8.88 -0.58 -3.56
C TYR A 56 -7.77 -0.61 -2.50
N LEU A 57 -6.50 -0.40 -2.88
CA LEU A 57 -5.40 -0.27 -1.93
C LEU A 57 -5.58 0.93 -0.99
N ALA A 58 -5.99 2.07 -1.56
CA ALA A 58 -6.25 3.28 -0.79
C ALA A 58 -7.38 3.06 0.25
N GLU A 59 -8.49 2.46 -0.16
CA GLU A 59 -9.61 2.12 0.74
C GLU A 59 -9.18 1.12 1.83
N ARG A 60 -8.34 0.13 1.48
CA ARG A 60 -7.79 -0.84 2.44
C ARG A 60 -6.88 -0.19 3.46
N ALA A 61 -6.06 0.78 3.05
CA ALA A 61 -5.19 1.52 3.95
C ALA A 61 -6.02 2.44 4.88
N MET A 62 -7.11 3.03 4.38
CA MET A 62 -8.03 3.81 5.22
C MET A 62 -8.79 2.97 6.24
N ASP A 63 -9.20 1.76 5.87
CA ASP A 63 -9.90 0.81 6.74
C ASP A 63 -8.97 0.20 7.80
N GLY A 64 -7.66 0.51 7.77
CA GLY A 64 -6.66 -0.14 8.63
C GLY A 64 -6.42 -1.61 8.27
N SER A 65 -7.04 -2.09 7.18
CA SER A 65 -6.78 -3.39 6.58
C SER A 65 -5.36 -3.48 6.01
N GLU A 66 -4.76 -2.35 5.67
CA GLU A 66 -3.37 -2.20 5.25
C GLU A 66 -2.67 -1.12 6.06
N CYS A 67 -1.39 -1.32 6.35
CA CYS A 67 -0.60 -0.38 7.15
C CYS A 67 0.46 0.27 6.28
N LEU A 68 0.34 1.59 6.06
CA LEU A 68 1.35 2.39 5.35
C LEU A 68 2.67 2.49 6.13
N LEU A 69 2.67 2.22 7.44
CA LEU A 69 3.90 2.13 8.23
C LEU A 69 4.66 0.82 8.03
N CYS A 70 4.08 -0.16 7.35
CA CYS A 70 4.76 -1.42 7.04
C CYS A 70 5.63 -1.35 5.77
N ILE A 71 5.70 -0.18 5.13
CA ILE A 71 6.59 0.12 3.99
C ILE A 71 7.54 1.26 4.39
N ALA A 72 8.64 1.42 3.64
CA ALA A 72 9.53 2.56 3.82
C ALA A 72 8.76 3.90 3.67
N PRO A 73 9.11 4.93 4.46
CA PRO A 73 8.42 6.23 4.40
C PRO A 73 8.43 6.83 2.99
N GLU A 74 9.54 6.68 2.25
CA GLU A 74 9.66 7.13 0.85
C GLU A 74 8.66 6.42 -0.08
N CYS A 75 8.37 5.14 0.18
CA CYS A 75 7.35 4.38 -0.54
C CYS A 75 5.95 4.86 -0.15
N ALA A 76 5.69 5.13 1.13
CA ALA A 76 4.42 5.67 1.59
C ALA A 76 4.12 7.04 0.96
N GLU A 77 5.10 7.94 0.90
CA GLU A 77 4.98 9.22 0.19
C GLU A 77 4.68 9.04 -1.30
N THR A 78 5.39 8.10 -1.96
CA THR A 78 5.15 7.77 -3.37
C THR A 78 3.73 7.21 -3.60
N PHE A 79 3.21 6.42 -2.66
CA PHE A 79 1.82 5.94 -2.70
C PHE A 79 0.82 7.09 -2.59
N LEU A 80 1.03 8.00 -1.63
CA LEU A 80 0.16 9.16 -1.40
C LEU A 80 0.12 10.07 -2.63
N ASP A 81 1.27 10.35 -3.23
CA ASP A 81 1.38 11.14 -4.46
C ASP A 81 0.69 10.44 -5.65
N ALA A 82 0.86 9.13 -5.81
CA ALA A 82 0.16 8.37 -6.86
C ALA A 82 -1.37 8.40 -6.69
N VAL A 83 -1.86 8.29 -5.45
CA VAL A 83 -3.29 8.41 -5.11
C VAL A 83 -3.77 9.84 -5.38
N GLU A 84 -3.01 10.86 -5.01
CA GLU A 84 -3.39 12.26 -5.25
C GLU A 84 -3.46 12.59 -6.75
N ARG A 85 -2.54 12.04 -7.56
CA ARG A 85 -2.49 12.28 -9.01
C ARG A 85 -3.55 11.51 -9.79
N ARG A 86 -3.83 10.25 -9.41
CA ARG A 86 -4.71 9.34 -10.18
C ARG A 86 -6.11 9.21 -9.60
N LEU A 87 -6.30 9.51 -8.31
CA LEU A 87 -7.58 9.39 -7.61
C LEU A 87 -8.05 10.75 -7.06
N ALA A 88 -9.07 10.73 -6.20
CA ALA A 88 -9.61 11.94 -5.60
C ALA A 88 -8.67 12.50 -4.54
N LYS A 89 -8.51 13.84 -4.53
CA LYS A 89 -7.75 14.56 -3.51
C LYS A 89 -8.24 14.27 -2.09
N GLU A 90 -9.54 14.04 -1.91
CA GLU A 90 -10.13 13.65 -0.62
C GLU A 90 -9.57 12.31 -0.12
N THR A 91 -9.41 11.33 -1.02
CA THR A 91 -8.82 10.02 -0.69
C THR A 91 -7.35 10.17 -0.30
N ALA A 92 -6.59 10.98 -1.03
CA ALA A 92 -5.19 11.25 -0.70
C ALA A 92 -5.05 11.97 0.66
N GLY A 93 -5.88 12.99 0.91
CA GLY A 93 -5.88 13.75 2.15
C GLY A 93 -6.15 12.88 3.37
N ARG A 94 -7.16 12.01 3.29
CA ARG A 94 -7.48 11.08 4.38
C ARG A 94 -6.38 10.08 4.66
N LEU A 95 -5.72 9.56 3.62
CA LEU A 95 -4.58 8.66 3.79
C LEU A 95 -3.36 9.38 4.38
N ARG A 96 -3.14 10.64 3.99
CA ARG A 96 -2.06 11.46 4.52
C ARG A 96 -2.26 11.72 6.01
N GLU A 97 -3.48 12.07 6.41
CA GLU A 97 -3.86 12.22 7.83
C GLU A 97 -3.62 10.93 8.63
N ILE A 98 -4.01 9.77 8.09
CA ILE A 98 -3.75 8.48 8.74
C ILE A 98 -2.24 8.21 8.85
N PHE A 99 -1.48 8.48 7.79
CA PHE A 99 -0.03 8.31 7.78
C PHE A 99 0.64 9.23 8.80
N GLU A 100 0.34 10.52 8.78
CA GLU A 100 0.86 11.51 9.72
C GLU A 100 0.43 11.18 11.15
N SER A 101 -0.83 10.87 11.41
CA SER A 101 -1.32 10.48 12.73
C SER A 101 -0.64 9.21 13.25
N SER A 102 -0.27 8.28 12.36
CA SER A 102 0.41 7.04 12.74
C SER A 102 1.92 7.23 12.92
N THR A 103 2.55 8.22 12.26
CA THR A 103 3.98 8.55 12.44
C THR A 103 4.22 9.55 13.59
N THR A 104 3.25 10.40 13.89
CA THR A 104 3.32 11.44 14.94
C THR A 104 2.73 11.01 16.28
N GLY A 105 2.24 9.78 16.42
CA GLY A 105 1.72 9.19 17.67
C GLY A 105 2.74 8.99 18.80
N GLY A 106 3.84 9.74 18.81
CA GLY A 106 4.81 9.82 19.88
C GLY A 106 4.83 11.21 20.52
N GLN A 107 3.69 11.71 20.99
CA GLN A 107 3.60 12.76 22.02
C GLN A 107 2.19 12.75 22.65
N GLU A 108 2.00 11.85 23.61
CA GLU A 108 1.34 12.16 24.89
C GLU A 108 1.84 11.21 25.99
#